data_AF-A0A357X0Y1-F1
#
_entry.id   AF-A0A357X0Y1-F1
#
_cell.length_a   1.000
_cell.length_b   1.000
_cell.length_c   1.000
_cell.angle_alpha   90.00
_cell.angle_beta   90.00
_cell.angle_gamma   90.00
#
_symmetry.space_group_name_H-M   'P 1'
#
loop_
_entity.id
_entity.type
_entity.pdbx_description
1 polymer ?
#
loop_
_entity_poly.entity_id
_entity_poly.type
_entity_poly.pdbx_seq_one_letter_code
_entity_poly.pdbx_strand_id
1 'polypeptide(L)' 'IAKELKLSRSTIKRAIADLERSGYLRKEQRWRENGGKSSNMFYLTKADSS' A
#
# COMPACT_ATOMS: atom_id res chain seq x y z
N ILE A 1 1.76 9.60 0.06
CA ILE A 1 2.86 8.70 0.52
C ILE A 1 4.26 9.13 0.05
N ALA A 2 4.75 8.76 -1.16
CA ALA A 2 6.17 8.99 -1.52
C ALA A 2 6.61 10.47 -1.48
N LYS A 3 5.77 11.36 -2.02
CA LYS A 3 5.99 12.82 -2.01
C LYS A 3 5.98 13.38 -0.59
N GLU A 4 5.04 12.93 0.25
CA GLU A 4 4.93 13.37 1.65
C GLU A 4 6.13 12.94 2.49
N LEU A 5 6.59 11.70 2.31
CA LEU A 5 7.75 11.14 3.03
C LEU A 5 9.10 11.59 2.45
N LYS A 6 9.11 12.36 1.36
CA LYS A 6 10.32 12.75 0.61
C LYS A 6 11.19 11.55 0.22
N LEU A 7 10.57 10.40 -0.03
CA LEU A 7 11.24 9.16 -0.43
C LEU A 7 11.06 8.89 -1.91
N SER A 8 12.03 8.17 -2.50
CA SER A 8 11.89 7.69 -3.88
C SER A 8 10.71 6.71 -4.00
N ARG A 9 10.06 6.69 -5.17
CA ARG A 9 9.00 5.73 -5.46
C ARG A 9 9.50 4.28 -5.32
N SER A 10 10.75 4.02 -5.69
CA SER A 10 11.36 2.69 -5.58
C SER A 10 11.56 2.26 -4.12
N THR A 11 11.94 3.20 -3.23
CA THR A 11 12.02 2.94 -1.79
C THR A 11 10.67 2.57 -1.22
N ILE A 12 9.62 3.33 -1.55
CA ILE A 12 8.25 3.04 -1.11
C ILE A 12 7.75 1.70 -1.65
N LYS A 13 8.01 1.37 -2.92
CA LYS A 13 7.62 0.08 -3.51
C LYS A 13 8.25 -1.11 -2.77
N ARG A 14 9.55 -1.01 -2.42
CA ARG A 14 10.23 -2.05 -1.64
C ARG A 14 9.61 -2.20 -0.25
N ALA A 15 9.48 -1.09 0.48
CA ALA A 15 8.88 -1.10 1.82
C ALA A 15 7.45 -1.69 1.84
N ILE A 16 6.61 -1.33 0.86
CA ILE A 16 5.27 -1.91 0.71
C ILE A 16 5.35 -3.42 0.47
N ALA A 17 6.23 -3.88 -0.41
CA ALA A 17 6.39 -5.32 -0.69
C ALA A 17 6.88 -6.10 0.53
N ASP A 18 7.74 -5.50 1.35
CA ASP A 18 8.23 -6.11 2.58
C ASP A 18 7.11 -6.20 3.64
N LEU A 19 6.28 -5.15 3.77
CA LEU A 19 5.10 -5.13 4.64
C LEU A 19 4.01 -6.11 4.16
N GLU A 20 3.82 -6.26 2.84
CA GLU A 20 2.91 -7.26 2.26
C GLU A 20 3.41 -8.68 2.59
N ARG A 21 4.71 -8.95 2.40
CA ARG A 21 5.31 -10.27 2.67
C ARG A 21 5.31 -10.65 4.13
N SER A 22 5.51 -9.68 5.02
CA SER A 22 5.48 -9.89 6.46
C SER A 22 4.05 -9.98 7.02
N GLY A 23 3.03 -9.76 6.20
CA GLY A 23 1.62 -9.89 6.59
C GLY A 23 1.07 -8.69 7.36
N TYR A 24 1.73 -7.54 7.31
CA TYR A 24 1.31 -6.29 7.98
C TYR A 24 0.43 -5.41 7.09
N LEU A 25 0.46 -5.65 5.78
CA LEU A 25 -0.22 -4.82 4.78
C LEU A 25 -0.95 -5.68 3.77
N ARG A 26 -2.20 -5.32 3.46
CA ARG A 26 -2.96 -5.83 2.31
C ARG A 26 -3.19 -4.70 1.32
N LYS A 27 -2.93 -4.96 0.04
CA LYS A 27 -3.19 -4.02 -1.06
C LYS A 27 -4.34 -4.53 -1.92
N GLU A 28 -5.24 -3.62 -2.28
CA GLU A 28 -6.32 -3.88 -3.24
C GLU A 28 -6.32 -2.84 -4.35
N GLN A 29 -6.66 -3.30 -5.55
CA GLN A 29 -6.92 -2.43 -6.68
C GLN A 29 -8.34 -1.89 -6.57
N ARG A 30 -8.49 -0.57 -6.47
CA ARG A 30 -9.82 0.04 -6.56
C ARG A 30 -10.15 0.35 -8.02
N TRP A 31 -11.40 0.15 -8.40
CA TRP A 31 -11.94 0.54 -9.71
C TRP A 31 -12.98 1.63 -9.50
N ARG A 32 -13.07 2.57 -10.45
CA ARG A 32 -14.20 3.52 -10.50
C ARG A 32 -15.36 2.86 -11.25
N GLU A 33 -16.59 3.36 -11.05
CA GLU A 33 -17.77 2.89 -11.77
C GLU A 33 -17.61 2.99 -13.30
N ASN A 34 -16.87 3.98 -13.78
CA ASN A 34 -16.55 4.15 -15.21
C ASN A 34 -15.42 3.22 -15.72
N GLY A 35 -15.05 2.17 -14.98
CA GLY A 35 -14.01 1.20 -15.38
C GLY A 35 -12.57 1.71 -15.30
N GLY A 36 -12.35 2.99 -15.00
CA GLY A 36 -11.02 3.55 -14.78
C GLY A 36 -10.34 2.92 -13.56
N LYS A 37 -9.11 2.42 -13.75
CA LYS A 37 -8.28 1.92 -12.66
C LYS A 37 -8.05 3.05 -11.65
N SER A 38 -8.64 2.92 -10.48
CA SER A 38 -8.39 3.82 -9.35
C SER A 38 -7.07 3.41 -8.69
N SER A 39 -6.49 4.33 -7.92
CA SER A 39 -5.29 4.07 -7.11
C SER A 39 -5.44 2.81 -6.26
N ASN A 40 -4.32 2.28 -5.79
CA ASN A 40 -4.34 1.17 -4.84
C ASN A 40 -4.87 1.65 -3.49
N MET A 41 -5.72 0.82 -2.87
CA MET A 41 -6.15 0.96 -1.49
C MET A 41 -5.29 0.04 -0.63
N PHE A 42 -4.83 0.54 0.53
CA PHE A 42 -3.99 -0.23 1.44
C PHE A 42 -4.70 -0.36 2.78
N TYR A 43 -4.70 -1.57 3.34
CA TYR A 43 -5.30 -1.90 4.62
C TYR A 43 -4.23 -2.48 5.55
N LEU A 44 -4.24 -2.04 6.81
CA LEU A 44 -3.44 -2.65 7.85
C LEU A 44 -4.12 -3.95 8.26
N THR A 45 -3.40 -5.06 8.21
CA THR A 45 -3.91 -6.40 8.54
C THR A 45 -3.73 -6.77 10.01
N LYS A 46 -3.20 -5.84 10.81
CA LYS A 46 -2.89 -5.95 12.24
C LYS A 46 -1.62 -6.75 12.51
N ALA A 47 -0.68 -6.11 13.19
CA ALA A 47 0.25 -6.77 14.07
C ALA A 47 0.16 -6.04 15.40
N ASP A 48 -0.15 -6.81 16.43
CA ASP A 48 -0.11 -6.46 17.85
C ASP A 48 -1.00 -5.29 18.29
N SER A 49 -2.25 -5.63 18.60
CA SER A 49 -2.84 -5.08 19.82
C SER A 49 -2.13 -5.75 21.00
N SER A 50 -1.12 -5.08 21.55
CA SER A 50 -0.57 -5.27 22.89
C SER A 50 -0.72 -3.97 23.68
#